data_AF-A0A6V6ZMX6-F1
#
_entry.id   AF-A0A6V6ZMX6-F1
#
_cell.length_a   1.000
_cell.length_b   1.000
_cell.length_c   1.000
_cell.angle_alpha   90.00
_cell.angle_beta   90.00
_cell.angle_gamma   90.00
#
_symmetry.space_group_name_H-M   'P 1'
#
loop_
_entity.id
_entity.type
_entity.pdbx_description
1 polymer ?
#
loop_
_entity_poly.entity_id
_entity_poly.type
_entity_poly.pdbx_seq_one_letter_code
_entity_poly.pdbx_strand_id
1 'polypeptide(L)' 'MRDALYSGRLAVFGAGGMPSWRYPSLVSLIAGGGVDLSPLASRQNSLSLASEELAAVDHPTPLGVAVVADYLH' A
#
# COMPACT_ATOMS: atom_id res chain seq x y z
N MET A 1 -14.73 -20.05 -20.30
CA MET A 1 -14.39 -18.79 -19.60
C MET A 1 -13.95 -17.71 -20.60
N ARG A 2 -14.76 -17.36 -21.61
CA ARG A 2 -14.47 -16.28 -22.59
C ARG A 2 -15.68 -15.40 -22.96
N ASP A 3 -16.89 -15.71 -22.50
CA ASP A 3 -18.11 -15.02 -22.97
C ASP A 3 -18.58 -13.85 -22.09
N ALA A 4 -18.10 -13.74 -20.84
CA ALA A 4 -18.54 -12.67 -19.92
C ALA A 4 -17.92 -11.29 -20.23
N LEU A 5 -16.70 -11.24 -20.79
CA LEU A 5 -16.02 -9.98 -21.13
C LEU A 5 -16.64 -9.30 -22.35
N TYR A 6 -17.06 -10.08 -23.36
CA TYR A 6 -17.61 -9.54 -24.61
C TYR A 6 -19.07 -9.09 -24.46
N SER A 7 -19.87 -9.76 -23.63
CA SER A 7 -21.28 -9.42 -23.40
C SER A 7 -21.48 -8.28 -22.40
N GLY A 8 -20.54 -8.08 -21.47
CA GLY A 8 -20.66 -7.11 -20.37
C GLY A 8 -20.20 -5.69 -20.68
N ARG A 9 -19.54 -5.44 -21.83
CA ARG A 9 -18.96 -4.11 -22.15
C ARG A 9 -17.98 -3.63 -21.05
N LEU A 10 -17.24 -4.55 -20.43
CA LEU A 10 -16.22 -4.23 -19.42
C LEU A 10 -14.88 -3.92 -20.09
N ALA A 11 -14.26 -2.81 -19.68
CA ALA A 11 -12.88 -2.51 -20.00
C ALA A 11 -11.96 -3.07 -18.90
N VAL A 12 -10.91 -3.79 -19.30
CA VAL A 12 -9.87 -4.28 -18.38
C VAL A 12 -8.65 -3.38 -18.52
N PHE A 13 -8.27 -2.75 -17.42
CA PHE A 13 -7.06 -1.93 -17.34
C PHE A 13 -6.01 -2.64 -16.50
N GLY A 14 -4.86 -2.94 -17.08
CA GLY A 14 -3.70 -3.42 -16.33
C GLY A 14 -3.07 -2.25 -15.56
N ALA A 15 -2.95 -2.39 -14.25
CA ALA A 15 -2.21 -1.45 -13.41
C ALA A 15 -0.84 -2.07 -13.09
N GLY A 16 0.23 -1.48 -13.64
CA GLY A 16 1.61 -1.86 -13.35
C GLY A 16 2.31 -0.72 -12.62
N GLY A 17 2.40 -0.80 -11.30
CA GLY A 17 3.00 0.23 -10.45
C GLY A 17 2.37 1.63 -10.61
N MET A 18 2.95 2.60 -9.90
CA MET A 18 2.61 4.02 -10.06
C MET A 18 3.71 4.69 -10.89
N PRO A 19 3.42 5.26 -12.06
CA PRO A 19 4.43 5.97 -12.83
C PRO A 19 4.86 7.25 -12.09
N SER A 20 6.15 7.60 -12.20
CA SER A 20 6.80 8.70 -11.44
C SER A 20 6.07 10.04 -11.55
N TRP A 21 5.46 10.34 -12.69
CA TRP A 21 4.73 11.59 -12.93
C TRP A 21 3.37 11.70 -12.21
N ARG A 22 2.83 10.62 -11.64
CA ARG A 22 1.58 10.65 -10.85
C ARG A 22 1.80 10.97 -9.37
N TYR A 23 3.04 10.81 -8.87
CA TYR A 23 3.36 11.07 -7.47
C TYR A 23 3.07 12.51 -7.01
N PRO A 24 3.36 13.57 -7.79
CA PRO A 24 3.08 14.95 -7.34
C PRO A 24 1.62 15.20 -7.00
N SER A 25 0.68 14.67 -7.81
CA SER A 25 -0.75 14.80 -7.56
C SER A 25 -1.18 14.02 -6.31
N LEU A 26 -0.60 12.84 -6.10
CA LEU A 26 -0.89 12.00 -4.94
C LEU A 26 -0.37 12.61 -3.64
N VAL A 27 0.86 13.14 -3.65
CA VAL A 27 1.46 13.84 -2.52
C VAL A 27 0.67 15.11 -2.20
N SER A 28 0.24 15.87 -3.21
CA SER A 28 -0.62 17.05 -3.00
C SER A 28 -1.95 16.69 -2.33
N LEU A 29 -2.53 15.54 -2.65
CA LEU A 29 -3.78 15.06 -2.06
C LEU A 29 -3.61 14.64 -0.60
N ILE A 30 -2.49 13.99 -0.25
CA ILE A 30 -2.14 13.65 1.14
C ILE A 30 -1.86 14.93 1.94
N ALA A 31 -1.00 15.82 1.41
CA ALA A 31 -0.62 17.07 2.07
C ALA A 31 -1.80 18.03 2.28
N GLY A 32 -2.77 18.02 1.35
CA GLY A 32 -4.02 18.77 1.46
C GLY A 32 -5.06 18.16 2.40
N GLY A 33 -4.77 17.04 3.08
CA GLY A 33 -5.69 16.36 3.98
C GLY A 33 -6.84 15.64 3.28
N GLY A 34 -6.74 15.42 1.97
CA GLY A 34 -7.77 14.74 1.18
C GLY A 34 -7.86 13.23 1.47
N VAL A 35 -6.84 12.67 2.12
CA VAL A 35 -6.79 11.27 2.61
C VAL A 35 -6.03 11.23 3.94
N ASP A 36 -6.62 10.59 4.94
CA ASP A 36 -5.93 10.20 6.18
C ASP A 36 -5.46 8.75 6.07
N LEU A 37 -4.16 8.54 6.16
CA LEU A 37 -3.52 7.22 6.09
C LEU A 37 -3.22 6.64 7.48
N SER A 38 -3.41 7.42 8.55
CA SER A 38 -3.14 6.99 9.93
C SER A 38 -3.83 5.67 10.30
N PRO A 39 -5.09 5.40 9.89
CA PRO A 39 -5.76 4.13 10.18
C PRO A 39 -5.16 2.91 9.49
N LEU A 40 -4.37 3.10 8.42
CA LEU A 40 -3.72 2.01 7.70
C LEU A 40 -2.42 1.55 8.39
N ALA A 41 -1.80 2.43 9.19
CA ALA A 41 -0.61 2.11 9.97
C ALA A 41 -0.98 1.33 11.23
N SER A 42 -1.27 0.03 11.07
CA SER A 42 -1.76 -0.82 12.16
C SER A 42 -0.69 -1.17 13.19
N ARG A 43 0.59 -1.06 12.81
CA ARG A 43 1.74 -1.39 13.68
C ARG A 43 2.86 -0.37 13.48
N GLN A 44 3.50 0.03 14.58
CA GLN A 44 4.68 0.89 14.57
C GLN A 44 5.83 0.16 15.27
N ASN A 45 6.91 -0.08 14.54
CA ASN A 45 8.01 -0.92 14.99
C ASN A 45 9.34 -0.14 15.01
N SER A 46 10.30 -0.64 15.78
CA SER A 46 11.67 -0.14 15.76
C SER A 46 12.44 -0.69 14.57
N LEU A 47 13.49 0.02 14.16
CA LEU A 47 14.37 -0.39 13.07
C LEU A 47 14.97 -1.79 13.31
N SER A 48 15.25 -2.14 14.58
CA SER A 48 15.79 -3.46 14.96
C SER A 48 14.84 -4.62 14.64
N LEU A 49 13.53 -4.38 14.59
CA LEU A 49 12.51 -5.40 14.30
C LEU A 49 12.13 -5.48 12.82
N ALA A 50 12.67 -4.60 11.96
CA ALA A 50 12.26 -4.50 10.56
C ALA A 50 12.46 -5.82 9.78
N SER A 51 13.55 -6.55 10.06
CA SER A 51 13.84 -7.82 9.40
C SER A 51 12.88 -8.94 9.81
N GLU A 52 12.50 -9.01 11.09
CA GLU A 52 11.56 -10.01 11.60
C GLU A 52 10.15 -9.75 11.06
N GLU A 53 9.74 -8.48 11.01
CA GLU A 53 8.47 -8.08 10.39
C GLU A 53 8.44 -8.39 8.90
N LEU A 54 9.53 -8.15 8.17
CA LEU A 54 9.61 -8.50 6.76
C LEU A 54 9.48 -10.02 6.54
N ALA A 55 10.15 -10.82 7.37
CA ALA A 55 10.02 -12.28 7.33
C ALA A 55 8.58 -12.74 7.68
N ALA A 56 7.89 -12.03 8.57
CA ALA A 56 6.51 -12.34 8.91
C ALA A 56 5.55 -12.13 7.73
N VAL A 57 5.81 -11.18 6.82
CA VAL A 57 4.96 -10.90 5.64
C VAL A 57 4.89 -12.08 4.66
N ASP A 58 5.91 -12.95 4.62
CA ASP A 58 5.88 -14.19 3.83
C ASP A 58 4.92 -15.24 4.41
N HIS A 59 4.34 -14.97 5.59
CA HIS A 59 3.37 -15.80 6.30
C HIS A 59 2.03 -15.06 6.48
N PRO A 60 0.96 -15.72 6.93
CA PRO A 60 -0.32 -15.06 7.22
C PRO A 60 -0.16 -13.98 8.31
N THR A 61 0.03 -12.72 7.88
CA THR A 61 0.14 -11.57 8.76
C THR A 61 -1.21 -10.90 9.04
N PRO A 62 -1.37 -10.27 10.23
CA PRO A 62 -2.54 -9.44 10.52
C PRO A 62 -2.64 -8.25 9.55
N LEU A 63 -3.88 -7.90 9.19
CA LEU A 63 -4.21 -6.82 8.27
C LEU A 63 -3.57 -5.47 8.66
N GLY A 64 -3.26 -4.66 7.65
CA GLY A 64 -2.69 -3.31 7.78
C GLY A 64 -1.19 -3.24 7.53
N VAL A 65 -0.64 -2.03 7.61
CA VAL A 65 0.74 -1.70 7.27
C VAL A 65 1.58 -1.58 8.53
N ALA A 66 2.70 -2.30 8.58
CA ALA A 66 3.74 -2.09 9.59
C ALA A 66 4.65 -0.93 9.14
N VAL A 67 4.79 0.08 9.99
CA VAL A 67 5.62 1.27 9.74
C VAL A 67 6.80 1.26 10.71
N VAL A 68 8.00 1.48 10.20
CA VAL A 68 9.16 1.73 11.06
C VAL A 68 9.12 3.18 11.49
N ALA A 69 8.91 3.43 12.78
CA ALA A 69 8.76 4.77 13.34
C ALA A 69 9.83 5.11 14.38
N ASP A 70 10.52 4.10 14.94
CA ASP A 70 11.57 4.28 15.92
C ASP A 70 12.95 3.89 15.33
N TYR A 71 13.87 4.85 15.38
CA TYR A 71 15.22 4.77 14.80
C TYR A 71 16.32 4.83 15.86
N LEU A 72 15.97 4.97 17.13
CA LEU A 72 16.96 5.04 18.20
C LEU A 72 17.41 3.63 18.57
N HIS A 73 18.73 3.50 18.69
CA HIS A 73 19.42 2.34 19.24
C HIS A 73 20.19 2.80 20.48
#